data_AF-A0A1I7SGW3-F1
#
_entry.id   AF-A0A1I7SGW3-F1
#
_cell.length_a   1.000
_cell.length_b   1.000
_cell.length_c   1.000
_cell.angle_alpha   90.00
_cell.angle_beta   90.00
_cell.angle_gamma   90.00
#
_symmetry.space_group_name_H-M   'P 1'
#
loop_
_entity.id
_entity.type
_entity.pdbx_description
1 polymer ?
#
loop_
_entity_poly.entity_id
_entity_poly.type
_entity_poly.pdbx_seq_one_letter_code
_entity_poly.pdbx_strand_id
1 'polypeptide(L)'
;HVCHAIQCYDSFMRGDPTQTASCGEDQVCFSEFYALSKHEDSPHISEWYVDRFCVYRQQCLMRGIGPDCVTVNELDKVVRRTFRKKLEHHIKDGWNRLLHTQFCCCESDYCNRLDLNELHDLFNISTDASVYHASEMTANSTYQLNFPFLLLLFFVILQK
;
A
#
# COMPACT_ATOMS: atom_id res chain seq x y z
N HIS A 1 -0.66 30.88 6.85
CA HIS A 1 -0.99 29.50 7.26
C HIS A 1 0.31 28.78 7.51
N VAL A 2 0.52 28.21 8.69
CA VAL A 2 1.63 27.28 8.93
C VAL A 2 1.12 25.92 8.47
N CYS A 3 1.57 25.44 7.31
CA CYS A 3 1.37 24.05 6.94
C CYS A 3 2.25 23.22 7.87
N HIS A 4 1.65 22.56 8.85
CA HIS A 4 2.38 21.62 9.70
C HIS A 4 2.71 20.40 8.85
N ALA A 5 4.00 20.06 8.75
CA ALA A 5 4.42 18.83 8.10
C ALA A 5 3.89 17.66 8.92
N ILE A 6 3.04 16.82 8.31
CA ILE A 6 2.53 15.63 8.98
C ILE A 6 3.59 14.54 8.98
N GLN A 7 3.56 13.68 9.99
CA GLN A 7 4.39 12.50 10.06
C GLN A 7 3.62 11.28 9.56
N CYS A 8 4.21 10.48 8.70
CA CYS A 8 3.61 9.23 8.22
C CYS A 8 4.57 8.07 8.40
N TYR A 9 4.04 6.86 8.42
CA TYR A 9 4.86 5.68 8.20
C TYR A 9 5.28 5.61 6.73
N ASP A 10 6.55 5.27 6.51
CA ASP A 10 7.17 5.16 5.18
C ASP A 10 7.87 3.81 5.10
N SER A 11 7.11 2.77 4.79
CA SER A 11 7.63 1.40 4.79
C SER A 11 6.84 0.48 3.88
N PHE A 12 7.60 -0.30 3.12
CA PHE A 12 7.10 -1.39 2.30
C PHE A 12 7.50 -2.73 2.95
N MET A 13 6.81 -3.16 4.00
CA MET A 13 7.07 -4.45 4.64
C MET A 13 5.85 -5.01 5.37
N ARG A 14 5.82 -6.34 5.48
CA ARG A 14 4.96 -7.05 6.44
C ARG A 14 5.40 -6.71 7.86
N GLY A 15 4.44 -6.44 8.72
CA GLY A 15 4.60 -6.26 10.16
C GLY A 15 4.48 -4.81 10.61
N ASP A 16 4.89 -4.58 11.84
CA ASP A 16 4.79 -3.29 12.48
C ASP A 16 5.68 -2.24 11.78
N PRO A 17 5.15 -1.05 11.47
CA PRO A 17 5.92 -0.05 10.79
C PRO A 17 6.95 0.58 11.73
N THR A 18 8.22 0.54 11.33
CA THR A 18 9.32 1.14 12.10
C THR A 18 9.90 2.40 11.45
N GLN A 19 9.71 2.56 10.14
CA GLN A 19 10.20 3.70 9.38
C GLN A 19 9.13 4.78 9.26
N THR A 20 9.54 6.03 9.45
CA THR A 20 8.66 7.21 9.39
C THR A 20 9.30 8.28 8.53
N ALA A 21 8.46 9.12 7.94
CA ALA A 21 8.87 10.27 7.15
C ALA A 21 8.04 11.51 7.50
N SER A 22 8.70 12.65 7.47
CA SER A 22 8.02 13.95 7.49
C SER A 22 7.58 14.28 6.08
N CYS A 23 6.27 14.42 5.85
CA CYS A 23 5.75 14.72 4.54
C CYS A 23 5.97 16.20 4.15
N GLY A 24 6.10 16.44 2.86
CA GLY A 24 6.22 17.79 2.29
C GLY A 24 4.91 18.58 2.34
N GLU A 25 4.95 19.81 1.83
CA GLU A 25 3.74 20.64 1.71
C GLU A 25 2.68 19.93 0.86
N ASP A 26 1.42 20.02 1.29
CA ASP A 26 0.24 19.39 0.68
C ASP A 26 0.30 17.87 0.54
N GLN A 27 1.24 17.20 1.23
CA GLN A 27 1.29 15.75 1.30
C GLN A 27 0.49 15.21 2.49
N VAL A 28 -0.06 14.01 2.30
CA VAL A 28 -0.89 13.26 3.24
C VAL A 28 -0.35 11.84 3.39
N CYS A 29 -0.74 11.12 4.44
CA CYS A 29 -0.35 9.73 4.58
C CYS A 29 -1.19 8.85 3.66
N PHE A 30 -0.55 7.88 3.01
CA PHE A 30 -1.20 6.85 2.22
C PHE A 30 -0.89 5.47 2.77
N SER A 31 -1.87 4.57 2.69
CA SER A 31 -1.65 3.13 2.84
C SER A 31 -2.32 2.34 1.72
N GLU A 32 -1.61 1.34 1.22
CA GLU A 32 -2.14 0.25 0.40
C GLU A 32 -1.96 -1.06 1.15
N PHE A 33 -3.01 -1.85 1.23
CA PHE A 33 -2.99 -3.20 1.75
C PHE A 33 -3.63 -4.17 0.75
N TYR A 34 -3.06 -5.36 0.62
CA TYR A 34 -3.74 -6.48 -0.02
C TYR A 34 -3.32 -7.82 0.58
N ALA A 35 -4.27 -8.77 0.59
CA ALA A 35 -4.07 -10.14 1.04
C ALA A 35 -4.43 -11.13 -0.07
N LEU A 36 -3.64 -12.19 -0.16
CA LEU A 36 -3.76 -13.23 -1.16
C LEU A 36 -4.00 -14.59 -0.52
N SER A 37 -4.78 -15.40 -1.22
CA SER A 37 -4.91 -16.82 -0.96
C SER A 37 -3.75 -17.60 -1.57
N LYS A 38 -3.58 -18.86 -1.15
CA LYS A 38 -2.64 -19.77 -1.81
C LYS A 38 -3.13 -20.22 -3.19
N HIS A 39 -4.44 -20.35 -3.36
CA HIS A 39 -5.13 -20.82 -4.56
C HIS A 39 -6.41 -20.00 -4.78
N GLU A 40 -6.82 -19.81 -6.04
CA GLU A 40 -7.94 -18.94 -6.47
C GLU A 40 -9.23 -19.10 -5.64
N ASP A 41 -9.57 -20.33 -5.22
CA ASP A 41 -10.81 -20.61 -4.48
C ASP A 41 -10.63 -20.76 -2.96
N SER A 42 -9.44 -20.50 -2.42
CA SER A 42 -9.17 -20.63 -0.99
C SER A 42 -9.50 -19.33 -0.25
N PRO A 43 -10.38 -19.34 0.78
CA PRO A 43 -10.64 -18.16 1.60
C PRO A 43 -9.50 -17.87 2.61
N HIS A 44 -8.50 -18.74 2.69
CA HIS A 44 -7.41 -18.61 3.65
C HIS A 44 -6.30 -17.70 3.12
N ILE A 45 -5.98 -16.66 3.89
CA ILE A 45 -4.87 -15.74 3.62
C ILE A 45 -3.54 -16.48 3.82
N SER A 46 -2.74 -16.55 2.76
CA SER A 46 -1.38 -17.12 2.80
C SER A 46 -0.30 -16.05 2.77
N GLU A 47 -0.57 -14.93 2.10
CA GLU A 47 0.37 -13.84 1.89
C GLU A 47 -0.36 -12.51 2.02
N TRP A 48 0.30 -11.48 2.52
CA TRP A 48 -0.28 -10.15 2.63
C TRP A 48 0.83 -9.10 2.54
N TYR A 49 0.46 -7.90 2.14
CA TYR A 49 1.37 -6.81 1.84
C TYR A 49 0.78 -5.50 2.31
N VAL A 50 1.65 -4.62 2.81
CA VAL A 50 1.32 -3.25 3.18
C VAL A 50 2.39 -2.33 2.62
N ASP A 51 1.95 -1.26 1.96
CA ASP A 51 2.78 -0.15 1.53
C ASP A 51 2.26 1.15 2.16
N ARG A 52 3.19 1.99 2.61
CA ARG A 52 2.91 3.19 3.41
C ARG A 52 3.90 4.27 2.98
N PHE A 53 3.42 5.46 2.63
CA PHE A 53 4.28 6.58 2.20
C PHE A 53 3.52 7.91 2.20
N CYS A 54 4.25 9.02 2.02
CA CYS A 54 3.69 10.35 1.78
C CYS A 54 3.24 10.53 0.33
N VAL A 55 2.00 10.98 0.10
CA VAL A 55 1.44 11.23 -1.24
C VAL A 55 0.86 12.64 -1.32
N TYR A 56 0.79 13.26 -2.51
CA TYR A 56 0.11 14.56 -2.62
C TYR A 56 -1.39 14.40 -2.42
N ARG A 57 -1.99 15.25 -1.59
CA ARG A 57 -3.44 15.29 -1.30
C ARG A 57 -4.29 15.26 -2.58
N GLN A 58 -3.89 16.01 -3.59
CA GLN A 58 -4.61 16.07 -4.87
C GLN A 58 -4.69 14.70 -5.56
N GLN A 59 -3.69 13.84 -5.39
CA GLN A 59 -3.69 12.49 -5.97
C GLN A 59 -4.72 11.58 -5.29
N CYS A 60 -4.92 11.73 -3.98
CA CYS A 60 -6.00 11.06 -3.24
C CYS A 60 -7.37 11.54 -3.74
N LEU A 61 -7.58 12.87 -3.77
CA LEU A 61 -8.85 13.48 -4.17
C LEU A 61 -9.27 13.12 -5.60
N MET A 62 -8.35 13.20 -6.56
CA MET A 62 -8.63 12.85 -7.96
C MET A 62 -8.96 11.36 -8.16
N ARG A 63 -8.56 10.50 -7.23
CA ARG A 63 -8.78 9.05 -7.29
C ARG A 63 -9.91 8.60 -6.36
N GLY A 64 -10.56 9.52 -5.64
CA GLY A 64 -11.63 9.20 -4.69
C GLY A 64 -11.15 8.39 -3.49
N ILE A 65 -9.86 8.49 -3.12
CA ILE A 65 -9.30 7.77 -1.98
C ILE A 65 -9.24 8.75 -0.80
N GLY A 66 -9.89 8.40 0.30
CA GLY A 66 -10.00 9.25 1.49
C GLY A 66 -9.85 8.45 2.79
N PRO A 67 -10.27 9.03 3.93
CA PRO A 67 -10.12 8.40 5.24
C PRO A 67 -11.02 7.19 5.45
N ASP A 68 -12.15 7.11 4.73
CA ASP A 68 -13.06 5.96 4.78
C ASP A 68 -12.51 4.73 4.02
N CYS A 69 -11.36 4.90 3.36
CA CYS A 69 -10.70 3.90 2.52
C CYS A 69 -11.57 3.40 1.36
N VAL A 70 -10.94 2.71 0.41
CA VAL A 70 -11.63 2.05 -0.71
C VAL A 70 -11.01 0.69 -0.99
N THR A 71 -11.78 -0.20 -1.59
CA THR A 71 -11.33 -1.49 -2.11
C THR A 71 -10.96 -1.40 -3.59
N VAL A 72 -10.31 -2.44 -4.13
CA VAL A 72 -9.94 -2.52 -5.55
C VAL A 72 -11.13 -2.37 -6.49
N ASN A 73 -12.34 -2.71 -6.06
CA ASN A 73 -13.56 -2.59 -6.86
C ASN A 73 -14.06 -1.15 -6.96
N GLU A 74 -13.73 -0.32 -5.98
CA GLU A 74 -14.13 1.09 -5.86
C GLU A 74 -13.08 2.04 -6.45
N LEU A 75 -11.85 1.55 -6.69
CA LEU A 75 -10.82 2.30 -7.38
C LEU A 75 -11.26 2.74 -8.78
N ASP A 76 -10.80 3.93 -9.17
CA ASP A 76 -10.83 4.38 -10.55
C ASP A 76 -10.23 3.32 -11.50
N LYS A 77 -10.78 3.24 -12.72
CA LYS A 77 -10.41 2.21 -13.70
C LYS A 77 -8.91 2.23 -14.03
N VAL A 78 -8.27 3.39 -13.99
CA VAL A 78 -6.85 3.54 -14.30
C VAL A 78 -5.99 3.01 -13.15
N VAL A 79 -6.25 3.38 -11.90
CA VAL A 79 -5.56 2.87 -10.71
C VAL A 79 -5.72 1.37 -10.63
N ARG A 80 -6.95 0.87 -10.79
CA ARG A 80 -7.26 -0.56 -10.73
C ARG A 80 -6.47 -1.35 -11.75
N ARG A 81 -6.39 -0.85 -12.99
CA ARG A 81 -5.59 -1.47 -14.06
C ARG A 81 -4.10 -1.49 -13.70
N THR A 82 -3.59 -0.40 -13.14
CA THR A 82 -2.17 -0.32 -12.76
C THR A 82 -1.84 -1.20 -11.55
N PHE A 83 -2.73 -1.25 -10.55
CA PHE A 83 -2.62 -2.18 -9.42
C PHE A 83 -2.61 -3.63 -9.91
N ARG A 84 -3.53 -4.00 -10.81
CA ARG A 84 -3.54 -5.32 -11.44
C ARG A 84 -2.22 -5.67 -12.13
N LYS A 85 -1.69 -4.74 -12.95
CA LYS A 85 -0.40 -4.94 -13.62
C LYS A 85 0.75 -5.12 -12.62
N LYS A 86 0.78 -4.31 -11.56
CA LYS A 86 1.78 -4.42 -10.48
C LYS A 86 1.69 -5.80 -9.83
N LEU A 87 0.49 -6.21 -9.44
CA LEU A 87 0.23 -7.49 -8.79
C LEU A 87 0.66 -8.67 -9.67
N GLU A 88 0.23 -8.70 -10.92
CA GLU A 88 0.56 -9.78 -11.88
C GLU A 88 2.04 -9.80 -12.26
N HIS A 89 2.75 -8.66 -12.17
CA HIS A 89 4.19 -8.59 -12.42
C HIS A 89 5.01 -9.26 -11.31
N HIS A 90 4.61 -9.09 -10.05
CA HIS A 90 5.33 -9.63 -8.90
C HIS A 90 4.83 -11.01 -8.47
N ILE A 91 3.56 -11.30 -8.71
CA ILE A 91 2.87 -12.49 -8.19
C ILE A 91 2.07 -13.10 -9.32
N LYS A 92 2.55 -14.25 -9.81
CA LYS A 92 1.86 -15.04 -10.82
C LYS A 92 0.45 -15.36 -10.33
N ASP A 93 -0.53 -15.10 -11.20
CA ASP A 93 -1.96 -15.28 -10.94
C ASP A 93 -2.47 -14.52 -9.70
N GLY A 94 -1.75 -13.47 -9.26
CA GLY A 94 -2.06 -12.72 -8.05
C GLY A 94 -3.44 -12.07 -8.06
N TRP A 95 -3.93 -11.65 -9.22
CA TRP A 95 -5.27 -11.08 -9.36
C TRP A 95 -6.38 -12.08 -8.97
N ASN A 96 -6.24 -13.33 -9.38
CA ASN A 96 -7.22 -14.38 -9.10
C ASN A 96 -7.16 -14.85 -7.64
N ARG A 97 -6.02 -14.66 -6.98
CA ARG A 97 -5.80 -15.04 -5.58
C ARG A 97 -6.17 -13.91 -4.61
N LEU A 98 -6.65 -12.77 -5.09
CA LEU A 98 -6.88 -11.57 -4.28
C LEU A 98 -8.12 -11.74 -3.37
N LEU A 99 -7.91 -11.66 -2.06
CA LEU A 99 -8.97 -11.82 -1.05
C LEU A 99 -9.46 -10.48 -0.51
N HIS A 100 -8.51 -9.65 -0.07
CA HIS A 100 -8.79 -8.35 0.55
C HIS A 100 -7.91 -7.28 -0.06
N THR A 101 -8.44 -6.06 -0.13
CA THR A 101 -7.69 -4.87 -0.51
C THR A 101 -8.20 -3.68 0.26
N GLN A 102 -7.32 -2.74 0.58
CA GLN A 102 -7.68 -1.48 1.19
C GLN A 102 -6.69 -0.39 0.73
N PHE A 103 -7.21 0.76 0.33
CA PHE A 103 -6.44 1.93 -0.07
C PHE A 103 -6.99 3.13 0.71
N CYS A 104 -6.13 3.81 1.49
CA CYS A 104 -6.56 4.91 2.35
C CYS A 104 -5.66 6.13 2.17
N CYS A 105 -6.26 7.32 2.33
CA CYS A 105 -5.52 8.56 2.54
C CYS A 105 -6.01 9.23 3.82
N CYS A 106 -5.09 9.76 4.63
CA CYS A 106 -5.44 10.39 5.90
C CYS A 106 -4.44 11.50 6.27
N GLU A 107 -4.87 12.41 7.13
CA GLU A 107 -4.22 13.72 7.33
C GLU A 107 -3.71 13.98 8.75
N SER A 108 -3.77 12.96 9.61
CA SER A 108 -3.27 13.02 10.98
C SER A 108 -1.91 12.32 11.07
N ASP A 109 -1.08 12.72 12.03
CA ASP A 109 0.20 12.05 12.25
C ASP A 109 0.00 10.54 12.46
N TYR A 110 0.82 9.75 11.74
CA TYR A 110 0.92 8.30 11.82
C TYR A 110 -0.39 7.54 11.49
N CYS A 111 -1.34 8.18 10.82
CA CYS A 111 -2.65 7.60 10.55
C CYS A 111 -2.63 6.42 9.56
N ASN A 112 -1.53 6.21 8.82
CA ASN A 112 -1.34 5.09 7.90
C ASN A 112 -0.63 3.89 8.55
N ARG A 113 -0.84 3.65 9.84
CA ARG A 113 -0.12 2.62 10.61
C ARG A 113 -0.27 1.22 10.03
N LEU A 114 -1.50 0.69 9.92
CA LEU A 114 -1.79 -0.68 9.49
C LEU A 114 -0.80 -1.69 10.07
N ASP A 115 -0.79 -1.76 11.41
CA ASP A 115 0.01 -2.74 12.15
C ASP A 115 -0.69 -4.11 12.21
N LEU A 116 -0.02 -5.11 12.80
CA LEU A 116 -0.57 -6.46 12.87
C LEU A 116 -1.88 -6.54 13.64
N ASN A 117 -2.08 -5.70 14.66
CA ASN A 117 -3.31 -5.70 15.43
C ASN A 117 -4.46 -5.13 14.59
N GLU A 118 -4.23 -4.01 13.89
CA GLU A 118 -5.21 -3.44 12.96
C GLU A 118 -5.57 -4.43 11.85
N LEU A 119 -4.59 -5.12 11.26
CA LEU A 119 -4.84 -6.12 10.22
C LEU A 119 -5.56 -7.37 10.75
N HIS A 120 -5.27 -7.79 11.98
CA HIS A 120 -6.01 -8.84 12.65
C HIS A 120 -7.47 -8.45 12.83
N ASP A 121 -7.74 -7.25 13.34
CA ASP A 121 -9.09 -6.78 13.60
C ASP A 121 -9.90 -6.57 12.32
N LEU A 122 -9.25 -6.11 11.24
CA LEU A 122 -9.90 -5.83 9.95
C LEU A 122 -10.09 -7.08 9.09
N PHE A 123 -9.11 -7.99 9.08
CA PHE A 123 -9.04 -9.09 8.09
C PHE A 123 -8.80 -10.46 8.70
N ASN A 124 -8.81 -10.59 10.03
CA ASN A 124 -8.51 -11.82 10.75
C ASN A 124 -7.13 -12.41 10.37
N ILE A 125 -6.15 -11.53 10.12
CA ILE A 125 -4.76 -11.92 9.87
C ILE A 125 -4.09 -12.17 11.22
N SER A 126 -3.93 -13.45 11.57
CA SER A 126 -3.09 -13.87 12.69
C SER A 126 -1.68 -14.22 12.18
N THR A 127 -0.65 -13.68 12.83
CA THR A 127 0.73 -14.16 12.64
C THR A 127 0.86 -15.54 13.29
N ASP A 128 0.63 -16.59 12.53
CA ASP A 128 1.28 -17.85 12.88
C ASP A 128 2.78 -17.58 12.70
N ALA A 129 3.56 -17.73 13.78
CA ALA A 129 4.94 -17.23 13.92
C ALA A 129 5.97 -17.81 12.92
N SER A 130 5.53 -18.57 11.91
CA SER A 130 6.33 -19.26 10.91
C SER A 130 6.52 -18.50 9.58
N VAL A 131 5.89 -17.33 9.38
CA VAL A 131 5.99 -16.55 8.12
C VAL A 131 6.91 -15.32 8.24
N TYR A 132 7.84 -15.31 9.21
CA TYR A 132 9.01 -14.42 9.19
C TYR A 132 10.13 -15.05 8.35
N HIS A 133 9.87 -15.32 7.06
CA HIS A 133 10.95 -15.20 6.09
C HIS A 133 10.93 -13.77 5.59
N ALA A 134 11.65 -12.93 6.32
CA ALA A 134 12.27 -11.76 5.74
C ALA A 134 13.09 -12.26 4.54
N SER A 135 12.56 -12.10 3.33
CA SER A 135 13.46 -11.74 2.24
C SER A 135 13.93 -10.33 2.58
N GLU A 136 15.00 -10.25 3.38
CA GLU A 136 15.96 -9.17 3.23
C GLU A 136 16.26 -9.10 1.73
N MET A 137 15.66 -8.13 1.05
CA MET A 137 16.29 -7.58 -0.12
C MET A 137 17.59 -6.98 0.40
N THR A 138 18.65 -7.77 0.34
CA THR A 138 19.99 -7.44 0.81
C THR A 138 20.35 -6.06 0.28
N ALA A 139 20.47 -5.10 1.20
CA ALA A 139 21.06 -3.82 0.95
C ALA A 139 22.52 -4.04 0.52
N ASN A 140 22.79 -3.84 -0.77
CA ASN A 140 24.12 -3.51 -1.25
C ASN A 140 24.00 -2.49 -2.37
N SER A 141 24.21 -1.22 -1.98
CA SER A 141 24.70 -0.08 -2.75
C SER A 141 24.48 -0.10 -4.26
N THR A 142 23.51 0.68 -4.74
CA THR A 142 23.72 1.96 -5.46
C THR A 142 22.40 2.38 -6.10
N TYR A 143 21.84 3.52 -5.69
CA TYR A 143 20.79 4.27 -6.41
C TYR A 143 19.77 3.43 -7.21
N GLN A 144 18.83 2.74 -6.55
CA GLN A 144 17.60 2.33 -7.22
C GLN A 144 16.43 3.18 -6.71
N LEU A 145 16.30 4.30 -7.40
CA LEU A 145 15.10 5.13 -7.53
C LEU A 145 13.80 4.34 -7.30
N ASN A 146 12.98 4.75 -6.33
CA ASN A 146 11.65 5.30 -6.63
C ASN A 146 10.81 4.63 -7.75
N PHE A 147 10.59 3.30 -7.83
CA PHE A 147 9.93 2.72 -9.03
C PHE A 147 9.07 1.45 -8.83
N PRO A 148 8.02 1.49 -7.98
CA PRO A 148 6.74 0.99 -8.52
C PRO A 148 5.50 1.82 -8.15
N PHE A 149 5.58 2.75 -7.18
CA PHE A 149 4.45 3.62 -6.83
C PHE A 149 4.45 4.97 -7.57
N LEU A 150 5.61 5.48 -7.98
CA LEU A 150 5.65 6.50 -9.02
C LEU A 150 4.94 6.00 -10.29
N LEU A 151 4.93 4.70 -10.60
CA LEU A 151 4.21 4.16 -11.76
C LEU A 151 2.67 4.23 -11.63
N LEU A 152 2.11 4.13 -10.41
CA LEU A 152 0.67 4.27 -10.14
C LEU A 152 0.16 5.71 -10.34
N LEU A 153 1.07 6.69 -10.26
CA LEU A 153 0.77 8.12 -10.31
C LEU A 153 1.33 8.83 -11.56
N PHE A 154 2.43 8.36 -12.17
CA PHE A 154 3.09 9.01 -13.32
C PHE A 154 2.62 8.51 -14.71
N PHE A 155 2.09 7.29 -14.86
CA PHE A 155 1.77 6.75 -16.19
C PHE A 155 0.57 7.39 -16.91
N VAL A 156 -0.10 8.38 -16.30
CA VAL A 156 -1.17 9.15 -16.97
C VAL A 156 -0.64 10.44 -17.62
N ILE A 157 0.56 10.92 -17.27
CA ILE A 157 1.08 12.19 -17.81
C ILE A 157 1.67 12.02 -19.22
N LEU A 158 2.04 10.80 -19.63
CA LEU A 158 2.68 10.53 -20.93
C LEU A 158 1.75 9.96 -22.03
N GLN A 159 0.44 9.96 -21.83
CA GLN A 159 -0.54 9.51 -22.85
C GLN A 159 -1.55 10.58 -23.28
N LYS A 160 -1.19 11.86 -23.16
CA LYS A 160 -1.88 12.95 -23.88
C LYS A 160 -1.00 13.50 -24.98
#